data_AF-A0A932ZIV8-F1
#
_entry.id   AF-A0A932ZIV8-F1
#
_cell.length_a   1.000
_cell.length_b   1.000
_cell.length_c   1.000
_cell.angle_alpha   90.00
_cell.angle_beta   90.00
_cell.angle_gamma   90.00
#
_symmetry.space_group_name_H-M   'P 1'
#
loop_
_entity.id
_entity.type
_entity.pdbx_description
1 polymer ?
#
loop_
_entity_poly.entity_id
_entity_poly.type
_entity_poly.pdbx_seq_one_letter_code
_entity_poly.pdbx_strand_id
1 'polypeptide(L)'
;EHPLSDYDYAVLAKDQGHKRGDDLYVHLYDIFSDISPRTLKNDVIDIVFLRDIGLELRFHVVQYGKVLFDADPSARLAFEQQTTLLYCDFRPILDKFDQAILEAL
;
A
#
# COMPACT_ATOMS: atom_id res chain seq x y z
N GLU A 1 -8.50 -9.11 3.31
CA GLU A 1 -9.33 -8.45 2.28
C GLU A 1 -10.24 -7.45 2.97
N HIS A 2 -10.21 -6.16 2.59
CA HIS A 2 -11.16 -5.16 3.07
C HIS A 2 -12.35 -5.14 2.09
N PRO A 3 -13.48 -5.82 2.37
CA PRO A 3 -14.52 -6.09 1.38
C PRO A 3 -15.40 -4.86 1.04
N LEU A 4 -14.96 -3.66 1.42
CA LEU A 4 -15.74 -2.42 1.38
C LEU A 4 -14.95 -1.22 0.81
N SER A 5 -13.69 -1.40 0.42
CA SER A 5 -12.90 -0.37 -0.26
C SER A 5 -12.99 -0.63 -1.75
N ASP A 6 -13.65 0.26 -2.49
CA ASP A 6 -13.73 0.16 -3.95
C ASP A 6 -12.46 0.72 -4.61
N TYR A 7 -11.68 1.51 -3.87
CA TYR A 7 -10.48 2.18 -4.37
C TYR A 7 -9.35 2.20 -3.34
N ASP A 8 -8.30 1.40 -3.60
CA ASP A 8 -7.09 1.35 -2.78
C ASP A 8 -5.94 2.11 -3.46
N TYR A 9 -5.38 3.09 -2.76
CA TYR A 9 -4.28 3.93 -3.23
C TYR A 9 -3.03 3.70 -2.40
N ALA A 10 -1.93 3.35 -3.06
CA ALA A 10 -0.61 3.28 -2.45
C ALA A 10 0.23 4.51 -2.81
N VAL A 11 0.83 5.14 -1.80
CA VAL A 11 1.57 6.40 -1.95
C VAL A 11 3.00 6.22 -1.46
N LEU A 12 3.96 6.43 -2.36
CA LEU A 12 5.38 6.55 -2.01
C LEU A 12 5.71 8.02 -1.72
N ALA A 13 5.53 8.44 -0.46
CA ALA A 13 5.94 9.77 -0.02
C ALA A 13 7.48 9.88 0.10
N LYS A 14 7.99 11.11 0.10
CA LYS A 14 9.43 11.36 0.30
C LYS A 14 9.86 10.98 1.72
N ASP A 15 9.10 11.43 2.70
CA ASP A 15 9.36 11.22 4.12
C ASP A 15 8.51 10.05 4.66
N GLN A 16 8.94 9.51 5.81
CA GLN A 16 8.22 8.46 6.55
C GLN A 16 7.36 9.08 7.65
N GLY A 17 6.52 8.26 8.28
CA GLY A 17 5.72 8.66 9.43
C GLY A 17 4.37 9.27 9.08
N HIS A 18 3.96 9.15 7.81
CA HIS A 18 2.64 9.55 7.39
C HIS A 18 1.61 8.52 7.84
N LYS A 19 0.45 9.01 8.28
CA LYS A 19 -0.60 8.15 8.84
C LYS A 19 -1.98 8.69 8.52
N ARG A 20 -2.96 7.80 8.64
CA ARG A 20 -4.36 8.14 8.49
C ARG A 20 -4.74 9.34 9.37
N GLY A 21 -5.31 10.35 8.74
CA GLY A 21 -5.77 11.58 9.39
C GLY A 21 -4.71 12.66 9.60
N ASP A 22 -3.47 12.47 9.13
CA ASP A 22 -2.53 13.59 9.02
C ASP A 22 -2.88 14.51 7.84
N ASP A 23 -2.22 15.67 7.78
CA ASP A 23 -2.52 16.69 6.76
C ASP A 23 -2.31 16.15 5.33
N LEU A 24 -1.25 15.37 5.09
CA LEU A 24 -0.98 14.82 3.77
C LEU A 24 -2.07 13.83 3.36
N TYR A 25 -2.48 12.96 4.28
CA TYR A 25 -3.55 12.00 4.08
C TYR A 25 -4.85 12.71 3.70
N VAL A 26 -5.23 13.78 4.43
CA VAL A 26 -6.46 14.53 4.15
C VAL A 26 -6.43 15.15 2.76
N HIS A 27 -5.33 15.80 2.38
CA HIS A 27 -5.20 16.40 1.04
C HIS A 27 -5.25 15.34 -0.07
N LEU A 28 -4.57 14.20 0.10
CA LEU A 28 -4.61 13.11 -0.87
C LEU A 28 -6.02 12.51 -0.97
N TYR A 29 -6.71 12.39 0.15
CA TYR A 29 -8.09 11.90 0.18
C TYR A 29 -9.03 12.82 -0.60
N ASP A 30 -8.90 14.13 -0.46
CA ASP A 30 -9.68 15.10 -1.22
C ASP A 30 -9.40 14.95 -2.73
N ILE A 31 -8.12 14.89 -3.13
CA ILE A 31 -7.73 14.70 -4.54
C ILE A 31 -8.28 13.39 -5.10
N PHE A 32 -8.15 12.28 -4.37
CA PHE A 32 -8.63 10.99 -4.82
C PHE A 32 -10.15 10.94 -4.87
N SER A 33 -10.84 11.62 -3.94
CA SER A 33 -12.30 11.69 -3.96
C SER A 33 -12.88 12.31 -5.23
N ASP A 34 -12.17 13.26 -5.84
CA ASP A 34 -12.59 13.88 -7.11
C ASP A 34 -12.48 12.93 -8.31
N ILE A 35 -11.56 11.96 -8.26
CA ILE A 35 -11.30 11.00 -9.35
C ILE A 35 -11.87 9.61 -9.10
N SER A 36 -12.36 9.34 -7.88
CA SER A 36 -13.03 8.11 -7.46
C SER A 36 -14.53 8.37 -7.33
N PRO A 37 -15.32 8.23 -8.40
CA PRO A 37 -16.75 8.47 -8.33
C PRO A 37 -17.38 7.49 -7.35
N ARG A 38 -17.91 8.01 -6.23
CA ARG A 38 -18.61 7.19 -5.23
C ARG A 38 -19.97 6.82 -5.77
N THR A 39 -20.05 5.65 -6.37
CA THR A 39 -21.27 5.14 -7.00
C THR A 39 -22.19 4.48 -5.97
N LEU A 40 -21.64 3.97 -4.88
CA LEU A 40 -22.41 3.49 -3.74
C LEU A 40 -22.08 4.29 -2.48
N LYS A 41 -22.99 4.23 -1.50
CA LYS A 41 -22.85 4.90 -0.21
C LYS A 41 -21.65 4.39 0.61
N ASN A 42 -21.15 3.20 0.25
CA ASN A 42 -20.09 2.50 0.96
C ASN A 42 -18.75 2.53 0.20
N ASP A 43 -18.61 3.26 -0.91
CA ASP A 43 -17.32 3.40 -1.59
C ASP A 43 -16.34 4.11 -0.64
N VAL A 44 -15.45 3.31 -0.03
CA VAL A 44 -14.37 3.80 0.81
C VAL A 44 -13.11 3.90 -0.06
N ILE A 45 -12.41 5.02 0.09
CA ILE A 45 -11.04 5.19 -0.41
C ILE A 45 -10.10 4.80 0.73
N ASP A 46 -9.28 3.78 0.51
CA ASP A 46 -8.17 3.43 1.39
C ASP A 46 -6.86 3.99 0.84
N ILE A 47 -6.06 4.62 1.71
CA ILE A 47 -4.77 5.21 1.33
C ILE A 47 -3.70 4.66 2.26
N VAL A 48 -2.71 4.01 1.67
CA VAL A 48 -1.57 3.44 2.38
C VAL A 48 -0.27 4.12 1.98
N PHE A 49 0.56 4.45 2.97
CA PHE A 49 1.90 4.99 2.73
C PHE A 49 2.93 3.87 2.69
N LEU A 50 3.58 3.71 1.53
CA LEU A 50 4.42 2.55 1.21
C LEU A 50 5.63 2.37 2.14
N ARG A 51 6.11 3.46 2.75
CA ARG A 51 7.25 3.40 3.68
C ARG A 51 6.86 2.92 5.08
N ASP A 52 5.58 3.01 5.44
CA ASP A 52 5.08 2.79 6.80
C ASP A 52 4.28 1.46 6.94
N ILE A 53 4.07 0.74 5.83
CA ILE A 53 3.36 -0.55 5.82
C ILE A 53 4.30 -1.76 5.87
N GLY A 54 3.76 -2.94 6.20
CA GLY A 54 4.51 -4.21 6.26
C GLY A 54 4.99 -4.72 4.89
N LEU A 55 6.02 -5.57 4.91
CA LEU A 55 6.73 -6.05 3.71
C LEU A 55 5.81 -6.75 2.70
N GLU A 56 4.87 -7.57 3.17
CA GLU A 56 3.93 -8.28 2.29
C GLU A 56 3.02 -7.33 1.51
N LEU A 57 2.50 -6.29 2.17
CA LEU A 57 1.65 -5.30 1.51
C LEU A 57 2.46 -4.43 0.54
N ARG A 58 3.72 -4.09 0.87
CA ARG A 58 4.63 -3.43 -0.09
C ARG A 58 4.82 -4.30 -1.33
N PHE A 59 5.12 -5.58 -1.14
CA PHE A 59 5.35 -6.50 -2.25
C PHE A 59 4.08 -6.71 -3.09
N HIS A 60 2.91 -6.80 -2.45
CA HIS A 60 1.63 -6.85 -3.13
C HIS A 60 1.42 -5.62 -4.04
N VAL A 61 1.73 -4.41 -3.56
CA VAL A 61 1.67 -3.21 -4.40
C VAL A 61 2.68 -3.25 -5.55
N VAL A 62 3.91 -3.70 -5.31
CA VAL A 62 4.91 -3.85 -6.38
C VAL A 62 4.45 -4.84 -7.45
N GLN A 63 3.80 -5.93 -7.06
CA GLN A 63 3.40 -7.01 -7.97
C GLN A 63 2.11 -6.70 -8.74
N TYR A 64 1.12 -6.08 -8.09
CA TYR A 64 -0.23 -5.94 -8.63
C TYR A 64 -0.68 -4.49 -8.81
N GLY A 65 0.03 -3.53 -8.23
CA GLY A 65 -0.29 -2.12 -8.30
C GLY A 65 -0.17 -1.56 -9.72
N LYS A 66 -0.98 -0.55 -10.02
CA LYS A 66 -0.87 0.23 -11.26
C LYS A 66 -0.36 1.63 -10.94
N VAL A 67 0.74 2.02 -11.57
CA VAL A 67 1.27 3.38 -11.41
C VAL A 67 0.30 4.40 -12.03
N LEU A 68 -0.20 5.32 -11.22
CA LEU A 68 -1.05 6.43 -11.65
C LEU A 68 -0.25 7.71 -11.90
N PHE A 69 0.79 7.94 -11.09
CA PHE A 69 1.65 9.11 -11.16
C PHE A 69 3.05 8.75 -10.64
N ASP A 70 4.08 9.34 -11.24
CA ASP A 70 5.48 9.14 -10.85
C ASP A 70 6.30 10.40 -11.12
N ALA A 71 6.65 11.11 -10.05
CA ALA A 71 7.51 12.29 -10.11
C ALA A 71 9.01 11.95 -10.00
N ASP A 72 9.36 10.76 -9.48
CA ASP A 72 10.73 10.33 -9.27
C ASP A 72 10.87 8.83 -9.57
N PRO A 73 11.07 8.49 -10.86
CA PRO A 73 11.21 7.10 -11.29
C PRO A 73 12.38 6.37 -10.63
N SER A 74 13.42 7.11 -10.20
CA SER A 74 14.59 6.51 -9.54
C SER A 74 14.24 6.08 -8.11
N ALA A 75 13.50 6.92 -7.37
CA ALA A 75 13.02 6.57 -6.05
C ALA A 75 12.03 5.41 -6.09
N ARG A 76 11.13 5.37 -7.09
CA ARG A 76 10.23 4.22 -7.29
C ARG A 76 11.00 2.94 -7.57
N LEU A 77 11.93 2.97 -8.52
CA LEU A 77 12.74 1.79 -8.88
C LEU A 77 13.52 1.26 -7.68
N ALA A 78 14.14 2.14 -6.89
CA ALA A 78 14.85 1.75 -5.67
C ALA A 78 13.92 1.07 -4.66
N PHE A 79 12.70 1.60 -4.48
CA PHE A 79 11.69 0.99 -3.61
C PHE A 79 11.25 -0.40 -4.09
N GLU A 80 10.97 -0.55 -5.38
CA GLU A 80 10.56 -1.83 -5.98
C GLU A 80 11.65 -2.90 -5.85
N GLN A 81 12.90 -2.53 -6.16
CA GLN A 81 14.05 -3.41 -6.03
C GLN A 81 14.27 -3.84 -4.57
N GLN A 82 14.31 -2.88 -3.65
CA GLN A 82 14.51 -3.18 -2.23
C GLN A 82 13.38 -4.06 -1.68
N THR A 83 12.14 -3.75 -2.00
CA THR A 83 10.96 -4.51 -1.55
C THR A 83 11.01 -5.94 -2.08
N THR A 84 11.34 -6.12 -3.37
CA THR A 84 11.43 -7.44 -4.01
C THR A 84 12.52 -8.30 -3.37
N LEU A 85 13.72 -7.74 -3.18
CA LEU A 85 14.84 -8.44 -2.56
C LEU A 85 14.52 -8.86 -1.12
N LEU A 86 14.01 -7.92 -0.31
CA LEU A 86 13.61 -8.23 1.06
C LEU A 86 12.52 -9.30 1.09
N TYR A 87 11.51 -9.20 0.23
CA TYR A 87 10.46 -10.20 0.19
C TYR A 87 11.00 -11.59 -0.15
N CYS A 88 11.89 -11.70 -1.14
CA CYS A 88 12.55 -12.97 -1.46
C CYS A 88 13.36 -13.52 -0.28
N ASP A 89 14.11 -12.67 0.43
CA ASP A 89 14.92 -13.09 1.58
C ASP A 89 14.04 -13.55 2.76
N PHE A 90 12.92 -12.88 3.00
CA PHE A 90 12.04 -13.14 4.14
C PHE A 90 10.89 -14.10 3.85
N ARG A 91 10.65 -14.48 2.58
CA ARG A 91 9.54 -15.37 2.20
C ARG A 91 9.44 -16.65 3.05
N PRO A 92 10.54 -17.38 3.33
CA PRO A 92 10.46 -18.59 4.15
C PRO A 92 10.05 -18.32 5.60
N ILE A 93 10.30 -17.12 6.13
CA ILE A 93 9.90 -16.72 7.48
C ILE A 93 8.43 -16.31 7.49
N LEU A 94 7.99 -15.59 6.46
CA LEU A 94 6.58 -15.23 6.27
C LEU A 94 5.71 -16.49 6.15
N ASP A 95 6.12 -17.46 5.33
CA ASP A 95 5.40 -18.73 5.17
C ASP A 95 5.23 -19.48 6.51
N LYS A 96 6.27 -19.47 7.37
CA LYS A 96 6.19 -20.07 8.72
C LYS A 96 5.24 -19.31 9.64
N PHE A 97 5.24 -17.98 9.56
CA PHE A 97 4.35 -17.15 10.34
C PHE A 97 2.89 -17.38 9.95
N ASP A 98 2.61 -17.42 8.64
CA ASP A 98 1.28 -17.72 8.10
C ASP A 98 0.79 -19.11 8.55
N GLN A 99 1.65 -20.12 8.44
CA GLN A 99 1.32 -21.47 8.90
C GLN A 99 1.00 -21.50 10.40
N ALA A 100 1.81 -20.84 11.23
CA ALA A 100 1.60 -20.81 12.68
C ALA A 100 0.29 -20.09 13.05
N ILE A 101 -0.08 -19.02 12.34
CA ILE A 101 -1.37 -18.36 12.53
C ILE A 101 -2.52 -19.29 12.16
N LEU A 102 -2.44 -19.97 11.01
CA LEU A 102 -3.49 -20.87 10.54
C LEU A 102 -3.68 -22.08 11.47
N GLU A 103 -2.62 -22.59 12.07
CA GLU A 103 -2.68 -23.67 13.06
C GLU A 103 -3.32 -23.24 14.40
N ALA A 104 -3.31 -21.94 14.70
CA ALA A 104 -3.85 -21.38 15.94
C ALA A 104 -5.32 -20.92 15.84
N LEU A 105 -5.91 -20.94 14.64
CA LEU A 105 -7.31 -20.59 14.35
C LEU A 105 -8.21 -21.82 14.39
#